data_AF-A0A1Y1VYP7-F1
#
_entry.id   AF-A0A1Y1VYP7-F1
#
_cell.length_a   1.000
_cell.length_b   1.000
_cell.length_c   1.000
_cell.angle_alpha   90.00
_cell.angle_beta   90.00
_cell.angle_gamma   90.00
#
_symmetry.space_group_name_H-M   'P 1'
#
loop_
_entity.id
_entity.type
_entity.pdbx_description
1 polymer ?
#
loop_
_entity_poly.entity_id
_entity_poly.type
_entity_poly.pdbx_seq_one_letter_code
_entity_poly.pdbx_strand_id
1 'polypeptide(L)'
;MKFILLINLVLVVSSVWATSYSGDCKEIQKYISKNVNKNVDKYLLTCKVNSNGKVTQLKISDSELTDENIKKILSYNTITELYYISECNSGSCVKKREQFPSAISKLTNLRRLSFFSNHYLENKNKYEHYYYKINSNTIKPLKKLNHLYFDFVKFSKDYTNEIASLTNIESMKLYNCQFEDLSALKNLTKLKSLKIVAKKIVDSTRLSTNDTQLSEIPKFVYSLKNLDTLVLNGHLISNIPDELSTLKKLEWLDLHKNQIYDEIPESLNSLTKLTFIDFDNNIEVRGRTLTVNKLDECYYYKFHNSTYFEYFDNICITKPLDCLKDYNYKRCSDKNVNKNGKCGKNNGNCPYGQCCNKNGQCVKSNSDLCYVTKGCQFQYGSCVDECQEIYYYLNKNNAKSMPDVQCNINSEGKAVSKN
;
A
#
# COMPACT_ATOMS: atom_id res chain seq x y z
N MET A 1 7.03 26.81 9.07
CA MET A 1 6.06 27.13 10.14
C MET A 1 6.21 26.10 11.25
N LYS A 2 6.10 26.50 12.53
CA LYS A 2 6.55 25.77 13.73
C LYS A 2 6.17 24.28 13.77
N PHE A 3 7.16 23.39 13.70
CA PHE A 3 7.06 22.01 14.18
C PHE A 3 7.03 22.04 15.71
N ILE A 4 5.85 21.89 16.31
CA ILE A 4 5.74 21.54 17.72
C ILE A 4 5.98 20.03 17.80
N LEU A 5 7.24 19.67 18.05
CA LEU A 5 7.59 18.36 18.60
C LEU A 5 6.99 18.27 20.00
N LEU A 6 5.83 17.63 20.12
CA LEU A 6 5.39 17.06 21.39
C LEU A 6 6.25 15.82 21.65
N ILE A 7 7.46 16.06 22.17
CA ILE A 7 8.24 15.06 22.90
C ILE A 7 7.41 14.76 24.15
N ASN A 8 6.64 13.68 24.12
CA ASN A 8 6.17 13.05 25.34
C ASN A 8 7.39 12.46 26.05
N LEU A 9 8.05 13.29 26.84
CA LEU A 9 9.02 12.87 27.84
C LEU A 9 8.23 12.15 28.95
N VAL A 10 7.82 10.90 28.70
CA VAL A 10 7.36 10.03 29.76
C VAL A 10 8.61 9.69 30.57
N LEU A 11 8.73 10.34 31.72
CA LEU A 11 9.62 9.94 32.80
C LEU A 11 9.48 8.43 32.98
N VAL A 12 10.57 7.70 32.70
CA VAL A 12 10.71 6.29 33.06
C VAL A 12 10.79 6.24 34.58
N VAL A 13 9.63 6.27 35.22
CA VAL A 13 9.49 5.74 36.56
C VAL A 13 9.43 4.24 36.36
N SER A 14 10.53 3.56 36.70
CA SER A 14 10.61 2.10 36.80
C SER A 14 9.63 1.60 37.86
N SER A 15 8.36 1.59 37.51
CA SER A 15 7.34 0.81 38.17
C SER A 15 7.12 -0.38 37.26
N VAL A 16 7.62 -1.53 37.69
CA VAL A 16 7.22 -2.83 37.15
C VAL A 16 5.73 -2.94 37.45
N TRP A 17 4.88 -2.43 36.56
CA TRP A 17 3.48 -2.79 36.55
C TRP A 17 3.45 -4.24 36.11
N ALA A 18 3.55 -5.15 37.07
CA ALA A 18 3.15 -6.52 36.86
C ALA A 18 1.70 -6.44 36.37
N THR A 19 1.48 -6.64 35.07
CA THR A 19 0.14 -6.72 34.51
C THR A 19 -0.53 -7.89 35.23
N SER A 20 -1.44 -7.58 36.15
CA SER A 20 -2.10 -8.63 36.92
C SER A 20 -3.10 -9.33 36.00
N TYR A 21 -2.64 -10.37 35.30
CA TYR A 21 -3.51 -11.21 34.50
C TYR A 21 -4.63 -11.79 35.39
N SER A 22 -5.85 -11.85 34.84
CA SER A 22 -7.04 -12.37 35.51
C SER A 22 -7.69 -13.47 34.67
N GLY A 23 -8.53 -14.31 35.32
CA GLY A 23 -9.25 -15.39 34.65
C GLY A 23 -8.34 -16.33 33.83
N ASP A 24 -8.81 -16.72 32.64
CA ASP A 24 -8.09 -17.56 31.69
C ASP A 24 -6.68 -17.01 31.36
N CYS A 25 -6.49 -15.68 31.34
CA CYS A 25 -5.17 -15.08 31.08
C CYS A 25 -4.15 -15.44 32.16
N LYS A 26 -4.57 -15.53 33.43
CA LYS A 26 -3.71 -15.95 34.53
C LYS A 26 -3.31 -17.42 34.40
N GLU A 27 -4.20 -18.26 33.89
CA GLU A 27 -3.91 -19.67 33.59
C GLU A 27 -2.88 -19.81 32.47
N ILE A 28 -3.05 -19.05 31.38
CA ILE A 28 -2.10 -19.01 30.26
C ILE A 28 -0.73 -18.53 30.74
N GLN A 29 -0.68 -17.45 31.52
CA GLN A 29 0.57 -16.92 32.10
C GLN A 29 1.27 -17.98 32.96
N LYS A 30 0.52 -18.65 33.85
CA LYS A 30 1.05 -19.71 34.71
C LYS A 30 1.56 -20.91 33.90
N TYR A 31 0.87 -21.27 32.82
CA TYR A 31 1.30 -22.33 31.90
C TYR A 31 2.64 -21.97 31.22
N ILE A 32 2.76 -20.76 30.66
CA ILE A 32 4.00 -20.30 30.01
C ILE A 32 5.16 -20.26 31.02
N SER A 33 4.93 -19.67 32.20
CA SER A 33 5.95 -19.56 33.26
C SER A 33 6.45 -20.92 33.72
N LYS A 34 5.60 -21.95 33.71
CA LYS A 34 5.95 -23.31 34.17
C LYS A 34 6.60 -24.16 33.08
N ASN A 35 6.14 -24.06 31.83
CA ASN A 35 6.47 -25.04 30.78
C ASN A 35 7.36 -24.48 29.67
N VAL A 36 7.54 -23.17 29.59
CA VAL A 36 8.34 -22.52 28.53
C VAL A 36 9.52 -21.78 29.16
N ASN A 37 9.25 -20.66 29.82
CA ASN A 37 10.27 -19.76 30.35
C ASN A 37 9.62 -18.80 31.37
N LYS A 38 10.38 -18.39 32.39
CA LYS A 38 9.93 -17.42 33.41
C LYS A 38 9.64 -16.04 32.83
N ASN A 39 10.25 -15.65 31.71
CA ASN A 39 9.98 -14.39 31.04
C ASN A 39 8.72 -14.47 30.17
N VAL A 40 7.54 -14.47 30.81
CA VAL A 40 6.25 -14.66 30.13
C VAL A 40 5.96 -13.55 29.10
N ASP A 41 6.37 -12.31 29.39
CA ASP A 41 6.06 -11.14 28.55
C ASP A 41 6.72 -11.22 27.17
N LYS A 42 7.75 -12.05 26.99
CA LYS A 42 8.31 -12.37 25.66
C LYS A 42 7.29 -13.07 24.76
N TYR A 43 6.40 -13.89 25.32
CA TYR A 43 5.50 -14.77 24.56
C TYR A 43 4.04 -14.29 24.63
N LEU A 44 3.60 -13.74 25.76
CA LEU A 44 2.25 -13.24 25.98
C LEU A 44 2.29 -11.71 26.05
N LEU A 45 2.15 -11.06 24.89
CA LEU A 45 2.30 -9.61 24.75
C LEU A 45 1.03 -8.86 25.16
N THR A 46 -0.14 -9.49 24.99
CA THR A 46 -1.42 -8.94 25.42
C THR A 46 -2.39 -10.08 25.67
N CYS A 47 -3.15 -10.02 26.76
CA CYS A 47 -4.25 -10.94 27.04
C CYS A 47 -5.41 -10.16 27.68
N LYS A 48 -6.61 -10.25 27.09
CA LYS A 48 -7.81 -9.64 27.65
C LYS A 48 -8.90 -10.68 27.86
N VAL A 49 -9.63 -10.52 28.95
CA VAL A 49 -10.79 -11.35 29.31
C VAL A 49 -12.10 -10.55 29.24
N ASN A 50 -13.21 -11.25 29.06
CA ASN A 50 -14.55 -10.68 29.26
C ASN A 50 -14.91 -10.63 30.75
N SER A 51 -16.13 -10.16 31.06
CA SER A 51 -16.66 -10.06 32.43
C SER A 51 -16.69 -11.40 33.19
N ASN A 52 -16.70 -12.53 32.47
CA ASN A 52 -16.73 -13.88 33.06
C ASN A 52 -15.31 -14.46 33.21
N GLY A 53 -14.27 -13.65 33.03
CA GLY A 53 -12.87 -14.09 33.11
C GLY A 53 -12.42 -14.94 31.93
N LYS A 54 -13.19 -14.99 30.82
CA LYS A 54 -12.83 -15.78 29.63
C LYS A 54 -12.05 -14.98 28.62
N VAL A 55 -10.96 -15.55 28.10
CA VAL A 55 -10.06 -14.86 27.17
C VAL A 55 -10.76 -14.56 25.84
N THR A 56 -10.69 -13.31 25.39
CA THR A 56 -11.31 -12.85 24.13
C THR A 56 -10.30 -12.27 23.14
N GLN A 57 -9.19 -11.70 23.63
CA GLN A 57 -8.12 -11.15 22.81
C GLN A 57 -6.77 -11.69 23.28
N LEU A 58 -5.97 -12.16 22.33
CA LEU A 58 -4.59 -12.59 22.55
C LEU A 58 -3.65 -11.91 21.54
N LYS A 59 -2.51 -11.41 22.05
CA LYS A 59 -1.32 -11.12 21.26
C LYS A 59 -0.19 -11.99 21.76
N ILE A 60 0.32 -12.87 20.91
CA ILE A 60 1.37 -13.82 21.26
C ILE A 60 2.54 -13.75 20.28
N SER A 61 3.74 -13.99 20.79
CA SER A 61 4.92 -14.28 19.99
C SER A 61 5.28 -15.76 20.14
N ASP A 62 5.52 -16.42 19.02
CA ASP A 62 5.82 -17.85 18.97
C ASP A 62 7.30 -18.19 19.08
N SER A 63 8.13 -17.17 19.28
CA SER A 63 9.56 -17.26 19.59
C SER A 63 9.77 -18.43 20.56
N GLU A 64 10.58 -19.43 20.20
CA GLU A 64 10.88 -20.62 21.03
C GLU A 64 9.69 -21.50 21.48
N LEU A 65 8.42 -21.13 21.22
CA LEU A 65 7.27 -21.96 21.56
C LEU A 65 7.23 -23.21 20.69
N THR A 66 6.93 -24.35 21.30
CA THR A 66 6.63 -25.59 20.57
C THR A 66 5.17 -25.59 20.07
N ASP A 67 4.87 -26.44 19.10
CA ASP A 67 3.49 -26.64 18.61
C ASP A 67 2.52 -27.03 19.73
N GLU A 68 2.98 -27.78 20.73
CA GLU A 68 2.16 -28.15 21.89
C GLU A 68 1.85 -26.93 22.76
N ASN A 69 2.83 -26.06 22.99
CA ASN A 69 2.59 -24.81 23.73
C ASN A 69 1.58 -23.93 22.97
N ILE A 70 1.74 -23.79 21.66
CA ILE A 70 0.81 -23.01 20.82
C ILE A 70 -0.59 -23.61 20.88
N LYS A 71 -0.73 -24.93 20.73
CA LYS A 71 -2.03 -25.64 20.84
C LYS A 71 -2.67 -25.39 22.20
N LYS A 72 -1.89 -25.38 23.29
CA LYS A 72 -2.43 -25.13 24.63
C LYS A 72 -2.86 -23.69 24.81
N ILE A 73 -2.02 -22.72 24.41
CA ILE A 73 -2.31 -21.28 24.52
C ILE A 73 -3.56 -20.91 23.69
N LEU A 74 -3.72 -21.52 22.51
CA LEU A 74 -4.85 -21.28 21.61
C LEU A 74 -6.01 -22.28 21.81
N SER A 75 -6.08 -22.97 22.94
CA SER A 75 -7.16 -23.95 23.21
C SER A 75 -8.50 -23.32 23.60
N TYR A 76 -8.54 -22.00 23.81
CA TYR A 76 -9.70 -21.27 24.30
C TYR A 76 -10.60 -20.84 23.14
N ASN A 77 -11.77 -21.47 23.00
CA ASN A 77 -12.72 -21.15 21.92
C ASN A 77 -13.40 -19.77 22.04
N THR A 78 -13.24 -19.08 23.17
CA THR A 78 -13.75 -17.73 23.41
C THR A 78 -12.90 -16.63 22.76
N ILE A 79 -11.72 -16.98 22.24
CA ILE A 79 -10.86 -16.05 21.50
C ILE A 79 -11.58 -15.55 20.25
N THR A 80 -11.82 -14.25 20.19
CA THR A 80 -12.41 -13.55 19.04
C THR A 80 -11.38 -12.72 18.29
N GLU A 81 -10.26 -12.38 18.91
CA GLU A 81 -9.18 -11.59 18.31
C GLU A 81 -7.81 -12.21 18.61
N LEU A 82 -7.05 -12.51 17.55
CA LEU A 82 -5.72 -13.08 17.64
C LEU A 82 -4.72 -12.24 16.86
N TYR A 83 -3.65 -11.84 17.54
CA TYR A 83 -2.47 -11.20 16.98
C TYR A 83 -1.29 -12.14 17.19
N TYR A 84 -0.92 -12.88 16.14
CA TYR A 84 0.10 -13.90 16.15
C TYR A 84 1.38 -13.36 15.52
N ILE A 85 2.48 -13.35 16.27
CA ILE A 85 3.80 -12.97 15.77
C ILE A 85 4.63 -14.25 15.65
N SER A 86 5.04 -14.56 14.43
CA SER A 86 5.99 -15.63 14.15
C SER A 86 7.40 -15.08 14.12
N GLU A 87 8.24 -15.47 15.08
CA GLU A 87 9.64 -15.04 15.18
C GLU A 87 10.58 -16.23 14.91
N CYS A 88 11.60 -15.99 14.09
CA CYS A 88 12.72 -16.91 13.92
C CYS A 88 14.02 -16.14 13.84
N ASN A 89 14.81 -16.24 14.90
CA ASN A 89 16.07 -15.52 15.04
C ASN A 89 17.30 -16.46 14.91
N SER A 90 17.09 -17.74 14.57
CA SER A 90 18.18 -18.72 14.43
C SER A 90 18.05 -19.57 13.16
N GLY A 91 19.18 -19.98 12.56
CA GLY A 91 19.16 -20.85 11.38
C GLY A 91 18.44 -22.20 11.59
N SER A 92 18.22 -22.61 12.85
CA SER A 92 17.52 -23.84 13.22
C SER A 92 15.98 -23.77 13.13
N CYS A 93 15.36 -22.59 13.13
CA CYS A 93 13.89 -22.46 13.02
C CYS A 93 13.38 -22.33 11.56
N VAL A 94 14.27 -22.00 10.61
CA VAL A 94 13.94 -21.85 9.17
C VAL A 94 13.35 -23.13 8.58
N LYS A 95 13.89 -24.30 8.93
CA LYS A 95 13.40 -25.61 8.45
C LYS A 95 12.14 -26.11 9.18
N LYS A 96 11.76 -25.50 10.31
CA LYS A 96 10.73 -26.04 11.23
C LYS A 96 9.38 -25.34 11.16
N ARG A 97 9.29 -24.16 10.56
CA ARG A 97 8.04 -23.35 10.54
C ARG A 97 7.65 -22.87 9.14
N GLU A 98 7.60 -23.79 8.18
CA GLU A 98 7.00 -23.55 6.86
C GLU A 98 5.46 -23.71 6.87
N GLN A 99 4.84 -23.99 8.02
CA GLN A 99 3.42 -24.33 8.11
C GLN A 99 2.69 -23.52 9.18
N PHE A 100 1.66 -22.79 8.73
CA PHE A 100 0.77 -21.99 9.58
C PHE A 100 0.25 -22.77 10.79
N PRO A 101 0.22 -22.16 12.00
CA PRO A 101 -0.14 -22.88 13.20
C PRO A 101 -1.54 -23.48 13.10
N SER A 102 -1.62 -24.81 12.96
CA SER A 102 -2.89 -25.53 12.78
C SER A 102 -3.89 -25.29 13.92
N ALA A 103 -3.40 -24.92 15.11
CA ALA A 103 -4.24 -24.53 16.24
C ALA A 103 -5.17 -23.34 15.92
N ILE A 104 -4.75 -22.41 15.06
CA ILE A 104 -5.56 -21.24 14.67
C ILE A 104 -6.83 -21.69 13.93
N SER A 105 -6.77 -22.76 13.12
CA SER A 105 -7.93 -23.29 12.40
C SER A 105 -9.07 -23.76 13.32
N LYS A 106 -8.78 -24.02 14.61
CA LYS A 106 -9.75 -24.43 15.62
C LYS A 106 -10.49 -23.26 16.27
N LEU A 107 -10.04 -22.02 16.04
CA LEU A 107 -10.62 -20.80 16.61
C LEU A 107 -11.86 -20.35 15.82
N THR A 108 -12.91 -21.15 15.75
CA THR A 108 -14.09 -20.88 14.89
C THR A 108 -14.89 -19.64 15.29
N ASN A 109 -14.64 -19.07 16.48
CA ASN A 109 -15.20 -17.79 16.93
C ASN A 109 -14.38 -16.56 16.53
N LEU A 110 -13.24 -16.75 15.87
CA LEU A 110 -12.32 -15.68 15.50
C LEU A 110 -12.96 -14.71 14.52
N ARG A 111 -12.92 -13.42 14.86
CA ARG A 111 -13.37 -12.29 14.05
C ARG A 111 -12.19 -11.53 13.45
N ARG A 112 -11.08 -11.45 14.19
CA ARG A 112 -9.85 -10.79 13.78
C ARG A 112 -8.67 -11.72 13.86
N LEU A 113 -7.96 -11.87 12.75
CA LEU A 113 -6.67 -12.53 12.68
C LEU A 113 -5.64 -11.53 12.16
N SER A 114 -4.59 -11.29 12.93
CA SER A 114 -3.41 -10.54 12.51
C SER A 114 -2.19 -11.43 12.66
N PHE A 115 -1.54 -11.77 11.56
CA PHE A 115 -0.37 -12.64 11.55
C PHE A 115 0.83 -11.88 11.02
N PHE A 116 1.87 -11.80 11.82
CA PHE A 116 3.11 -11.09 11.52
C PHE A 116 4.23 -12.10 11.41
N SER A 117 4.86 -12.20 10.26
CA SER A 117 6.07 -12.99 10.08
C SER A 117 7.28 -12.07 10.20
N ASN A 118 8.11 -12.32 11.21
CA ASN A 118 9.38 -11.63 11.42
C ASN A 118 10.54 -12.62 11.26
N HIS A 119 10.60 -13.27 10.10
CA HIS A 119 11.69 -14.16 9.73
C HIS A 119 12.77 -13.35 9.01
N TYR A 120 13.88 -13.07 9.70
CA TYR A 120 15.09 -12.53 9.08
C TYR A 120 16.30 -13.39 9.47
N LEU A 121 17.09 -13.81 8.49
CA LEU A 121 18.40 -14.41 8.77
C LEU A 121 19.46 -13.33 8.70
N GLU A 122 20.19 -13.19 9.80
CA GLU A 122 21.43 -12.41 9.83
C GLU A 122 22.57 -13.29 9.33
N ASN A 123 23.01 -13.08 8.09
CA ASN A 123 24.15 -13.82 7.54
C ASN A 123 25.19 -12.82 7.01
N LYS A 124 26.27 -12.60 7.78
CA LYS A 124 27.48 -11.84 7.45
C LYS A 124 27.29 -10.77 6.33
N ASN A 125 26.38 -9.81 6.54
CA ASN A 125 26.03 -8.66 5.68
C ASN A 125 24.81 -8.77 4.74
N LYS A 126 24.00 -9.83 4.81
CA LYS A 126 22.69 -9.92 4.11
C LYS A 126 21.56 -10.19 5.09
N TYR A 127 20.53 -9.34 5.03
CA TYR A 127 19.23 -9.57 5.64
C TYR A 127 18.32 -10.21 4.59
N GLU A 128 18.06 -11.50 4.69
CA GLU A 128 17.05 -12.17 3.86
C GLU A 128 15.76 -12.31 4.66
N HIS A 129 14.70 -11.69 4.14
CA HIS A 129 13.35 -11.87 4.67
C HIS A 129 12.76 -13.17 4.11
N TYR A 130 12.25 -14.03 5.00
CA TYR A 130 11.61 -15.29 4.59
C TYR A 130 10.09 -15.13 4.61
N TYR A 131 9.47 -15.54 3.52
CA TYR A 131 8.03 -15.54 3.39
C TYR A 131 7.44 -16.76 4.07
N TYR A 132 6.49 -16.50 4.96
CA TYR A 132 5.73 -17.55 5.60
C TYR A 132 4.72 -18.14 4.62
N LYS A 133 4.80 -19.44 4.35
CA LYS A 133 3.85 -20.11 3.47
C LYS A 133 2.64 -20.57 4.28
N ILE A 134 1.43 -20.32 3.76
CA ILE A 134 0.22 -20.85 4.37
C ILE A 134 -0.36 -21.96 3.48
N ASN A 135 -0.57 -23.12 4.07
CA ASN A 135 -1.21 -24.25 3.41
C ASN A 135 -2.71 -23.98 3.19
N SER A 136 -3.27 -24.57 2.15
CA SER A 136 -4.72 -24.56 1.93
C SER A 136 -5.48 -25.25 3.06
N ASN A 137 -6.76 -24.90 3.21
CA ASN A 137 -7.73 -25.31 4.24
C ASN A 137 -7.46 -24.80 5.67
N THR A 138 -6.52 -23.87 5.85
CA THR A 138 -6.14 -23.42 7.18
C THR A 138 -7.08 -22.38 7.80
N ILE A 139 -7.69 -21.53 6.98
CA ILE A 139 -8.59 -20.45 7.43
C ILE A 139 -10.05 -20.69 7.06
N LYS A 140 -10.33 -21.67 6.19
CA LYS A 140 -11.66 -22.09 5.74
C LYS A 140 -12.65 -22.33 6.89
N PRO A 141 -12.26 -22.90 8.05
CA PRO A 141 -13.17 -23.06 9.18
C PRO A 141 -13.59 -21.74 9.86
N LEU A 142 -12.84 -20.66 9.65
CA LEU A 142 -12.95 -19.39 10.38
C LEU A 142 -14.01 -18.46 9.78
N LYS A 143 -15.24 -18.97 9.64
CA LYS A 143 -16.36 -18.32 8.94
C LYS A 143 -16.82 -16.98 9.55
N LYS A 144 -16.42 -16.69 10.80
CA LYS A 144 -16.72 -15.42 11.49
C LYS A 144 -15.69 -14.33 11.28
N LEU A 145 -14.58 -14.63 10.58
CA LEU A 145 -13.56 -13.64 10.27
C LEU A 145 -14.17 -12.48 9.48
N ASN A 146 -13.90 -11.27 9.96
CA ASN A 146 -14.20 -10.04 9.26
C ASN A 146 -12.98 -9.10 9.14
N HIS A 147 -11.90 -9.34 9.88
CA HIS A 147 -10.65 -8.60 9.80
C HIS A 147 -9.46 -9.55 9.61
N LEU A 148 -8.69 -9.32 8.55
CA LEU A 148 -7.50 -10.10 8.22
C LEU A 148 -6.31 -9.17 8.01
N TYR A 149 -5.21 -9.47 8.71
CA TYR A 149 -3.92 -8.82 8.52
C TYR A 149 -2.84 -9.88 8.36
N PHE A 150 -2.04 -9.75 7.31
CA PHE A 150 -0.88 -10.57 7.04
C PHE A 150 0.34 -9.70 6.75
N ASP A 151 1.48 -10.05 7.33
CA ASP A 151 2.77 -9.43 7.06
C ASP A 151 3.81 -10.51 6.74
N PHE A 152 4.57 -10.35 5.65
CA PHE A 152 5.57 -11.32 5.16
C PHE A 152 5.02 -12.74 4.94
N VAL A 153 3.85 -12.83 4.29
CA VAL A 153 3.19 -14.11 3.96
C VAL A 153 3.19 -14.33 2.45
N LYS A 154 3.39 -15.59 2.02
CA LYS A 154 3.22 -16.03 0.63
C LYS A 154 1.90 -16.79 0.46
N PHE A 155 1.08 -16.33 -0.47
CA PHE A 155 -0.20 -16.94 -0.83
C PHE A 155 -0.11 -17.68 -2.17
N SER A 156 -0.61 -18.91 -2.20
CA SER A 156 -0.93 -19.59 -3.46
C SER A 156 -2.29 -19.12 -3.98
N LYS A 157 -2.56 -19.38 -5.26
CA LYS A 157 -3.90 -19.17 -5.85
C LYS A 157 -5.03 -19.85 -5.04
N ASP A 158 -4.80 -21.08 -4.59
CA ASP A 158 -5.78 -21.83 -3.80
C ASP A 158 -6.09 -21.16 -2.46
N TYR A 159 -5.07 -20.60 -1.82
CA TYR A 159 -5.26 -19.88 -0.57
C TYR A 159 -6.02 -18.56 -0.78
N THR A 160 -5.77 -17.84 -1.88
CA THR A 160 -6.60 -16.69 -2.27
C THR A 160 -8.07 -17.10 -2.45
N ASN A 161 -8.34 -18.22 -3.12
CA ASN A 161 -9.71 -18.74 -3.29
C ASN A 161 -10.37 -19.06 -1.96
N GLU A 162 -9.61 -19.60 -1.01
CA GLU A 162 -10.09 -19.89 0.33
C GLU A 162 -10.44 -18.60 1.10
N ILE A 163 -9.57 -17.58 1.08
CA ILE A 163 -9.89 -16.27 1.64
C ILE A 163 -11.16 -15.71 1.00
N ALA A 164 -11.26 -15.79 -0.33
CA ALA A 164 -12.41 -15.29 -1.10
C ALA A 164 -13.73 -16.02 -0.76
N SER A 165 -13.68 -17.23 -0.21
CA SER A 165 -14.86 -17.95 0.28
C SER A 165 -15.40 -17.40 1.61
N LEU A 166 -14.59 -16.64 2.35
CA LEU A 166 -14.97 -15.99 3.61
C LEU A 166 -15.66 -14.66 3.31
N THR A 167 -16.92 -14.71 2.87
CA THR A 167 -17.67 -13.52 2.41
C THR A 167 -17.99 -12.48 3.49
N ASN A 168 -17.62 -12.72 4.76
CA ASN A 168 -17.76 -11.79 5.88
C ASN A 168 -16.59 -10.82 6.05
N ILE A 169 -15.53 -10.93 5.25
CA ILE A 169 -14.37 -10.05 5.36
C ILE A 169 -14.75 -8.60 5.03
N GLU A 170 -14.52 -7.71 5.99
CA GLU A 170 -14.76 -6.26 5.90
C GLU A 170 -13.46 -5.47 5.79
N SER A 171 -12.36 -5.99 6.35
CA SER A 171 -11.04 -5.36 6.28
C SER A 171 -9.97 -6.40 5.96
N MET A 172 -9.16 -6.12 4.94
CA MET A 172 -8.01 -6.92 4.57
C MET A 172 -6.76 -6.05 4.45
N LYS A 173 -5.67 -6.51 5.06
CA LYS A 173 -4.38 -5.85 5.09
C LYS A 173 -3.28 -6.86 4.75
N LEU A 174 -2.59 -6.65 3.64
CA LEU A 174 -1.50 -7.48 3.15
C LEU A 174 -0.25 -6.60 3.10
N TYR A 175 0.69 -6.85 4.00
CA TYR A 175 1.93 -6.08 4.13
C TYR A 175 3.07 -6.99 3.72
N ASN A 176 3.93 -6.54 2.81
CA ASN A 176 5.12 -7.28 2.39
C ASN A 176 4.81 -8.73 1.97
N CYS A 177 3.65 -8.98 1.35
CA CYS A 177 3.21 -10.31 0.99
C CYS A 177 3.56 -10.66 -0.47
N GLN A 178 3.73 -11.95 -0.74
CA GLN A 178 3.84 -12.50 -2.09
C GLN A 178 2.53 -13.22 -2.45
N PHE A 179 2.11 -13.12 -3.70
CA PHE A 179 0.87 -13.76 -4.16
C PHE A 179 0.98 -14.14 -5.64
N GLU A 180 0.35 -15.25 -6.02
CA GLU A 180 0.29 -15.70 -7.41
C GLU A 180 -0.86 -15.03 -8.18
N ASP A 181 -2.04 -14.98 -7.56
CA ASP A 181 -3.28 -14.46 -8.17
C ASP A 181 -4.21 -13.94 -7.07
N LEU A 182 -4.71 -12.72 -7.23
CA LEU A 182 -5.65 -12.06 -6.32
C LEU A 182 -7.07 -11.92 -6.90
N SER A 183 -7.31 -12.40 -8.12
CA SER A 183 -8.56 -12.18 -8.87
C SER A 183 -9.81 -12.68 -8.14
N ALA A 184 -9.70 -13.76 -7.37
CA ALA A 184 -10.79 -14.33 -6.59
C ALA A 184 -11.30 -13.39 -5.49
N LEU A 185 -10.48 -12.43 -5.04
CA LEU A 185 -10.88 -11.46 -4.00
C LEU A 185 -12.04 -10.55 -4.45
N LYS A 186 -12.40 -10.52 -5.74
CA LYS A 186 -13.65 -9.88 -6.22
C LYS A 186 -14.91 -10.38 -5.48
N ASN A 187 -14.88 -11.58 -4.91
CA ASN A 187 -16.00 -12.19 -4.19
C ASN A 187 -16.20 -11.61 -2.77
N LEU A 188 -15.25 -10.82 -2.25
CA LEU A 188 -15.34 -10.18 -0.93
C LEU A 188 -16.23 -8.93 -0.98
N THR A 189 -17.50 -9.12 -1.31
CA THR A 189 -18.45 -8.02 -1.58
C THR A 189 -18.72 -7.13 -0.36
N LYS A 190 -18.43 -7.58 0.87
CA LYS A 190 -18.54 -6.79 2.11
C LYS A 190 -17.27 -5.99 2.43
N LEU A 191 -16.20 -6.12 1.65
CA LEU A 191 -14.93 -5.45 1.91
C LEU A 191 -15.10 -3.93 1.85
N LYS A 192 -14.71 -3.28 2.95
CA LYS A 192 -14.72 -1.83 3.15
C LYS A 192 -13.30 -1.26 3.06
N SER A 193 -12.33 -1.95 3.65
CA SER A 193 -10.93 -1.55 3.64
C SER A 193 -10.04 -2.62 3.00
N LEU A 194 -9.30 -2.24 1.96
CA LEU A 194 -8.25 -3.04 1.33
C LEU A 194 -6.93 -2.28 1.39
N LYS A 195 -5.93 -2.88 2.04
CA LYS A 195 -4.55 -2.36 2.04
C LYS A 195 -3.60 -3.44 1.54
N ILE A 196 -2.87 -3.17 0.46
CA ILE A 196 -1.81 -4.02 -0.06
C ILE A 196 -0.56 -3.16 -0.13
N VAL A 197 0.35 -3.33 0.82
CA VAL A 197 1.52 -2.47 0.99
C VAL A 197 2.78 -3.29 0.78
N ALA A 198 3.68 -2.80 -0.07
CA ALA A 198 5.01 -3.35 -0.24
C ALA A 198 6.05 -2.40 0.38
N LYS A 199 7.00 -2.95 1.14
CA LYS A 199 8.18 -2.22 1.58
C LYS A 199 9.12 -2.08 0.38
N LYS A 200 9.15 -0.90 -0.23
CA LYS A 200 10.24 -0.50 -1.12
C LYS A 200 11.52 -0.41 -0.26
N ILE A 201 12.30 -1.48 -0.22
CA ILE A 201 13.61 -1.46 0.42
C ILE A 201 14.45 -0.47 -0.40
N VAL A 202 14.85 0.64 0.24
CA VAL A 202 15.54 1.80 -0.35
C VAL A 202 16.91 1.43 -0.95
N ASP A 203 17.35 0.19 -0.75
CA ASP A 203 18.56 -0.33 -1.36
C ASP A 203 18.17 -1.22 -2.55
N SER A 204 18.24 -0.66 -3.75
CA SER A 204 18.03 -1.36 -5.03
C SER A 204 18.97 -2.56 -5.24
N THR A 205 19.99 -2.75 -4.40
CA THR A 205 20.84 -3.95 -4.39
C THR A 205 20.23 -5.12 -3.61
N ARG A 206 19.09 -4.92 -2.94
CA ARG A 206 18.52 -5.88 -1.96
C ARG A 206 17.08 -6.31 -2.22
N LEU A 207 16.46 -5.89 -3.33
CA LEU A 207 15.18 -6.46 -3.74
C LEU A 207 15.41 -7.92 -4.16
N SER A 208 14.84 -8.83 -3.40
CA SER A 208 14.74 -10.24 -3.78
C SER A 208 13.99 -10.31 -5.10
N THR A 209 14.51 -11.06 -6.07
CA THR A 209 13.85 -11.28 -7.39
C THR A 209 12.51 -12.00 -7.29
N ASN A 210 12.07 -12.36 -6.08
CA ASN A 210 10.87 -13.14 -5.81
C ASN A 210 9.69 -12.30 -5.29
N ASP A 211 9.88 -11.01 -5.00
CA ASP A 211 8.83 -10.18 -4.39
C ASP A 211 7.76 -9.81 -5.43
N THR A 212 6.50 -10.16 -5.14
CA THR A 212 5.38 -9.79 -6.01
C THR A 212 5.08 -8.31 -5.83
N GLN A 213 5.28 -7.52 -6.89
CA GLN A 213 4.87 -6.12 -6.92
C GLN A 213 3.73 -5.93 -7.91
N LEU A 214 2.74 -5.11 -7.54
CA LEU A 214 1.66 -4.73 -8.44
C LEU A 214 2.18 -3.72 -9.48
N SER A 215 2.07 -4.04 -10.77
CA SER A 215 2.39 -3.10 -11.86
C SER A 215 1.21 -2.24 -12.30
N GLU A 216 0.00 -2.64 -11.91
CA GLU A 216 -1.27 -1.95 -12.16
C GLU A 216 -2.22 -2.17 -10.97
N ILE A 217 -3.25 -1.34 -10.85
CA ILE A 217 -4.34 -1.59 -9.90
C ILE A 217 -5.13 -2.82 -10.37
N PRO A 218 -5.20 -3.92 -9.58
CA PRO A 218 -5.83 -5.15 -10.04
C PRO A 218 -7.32 -4.98 -10.35
N LYS A 219 -7.78 -5.53 -11.48
CA LYS A 219 -9.18 -5.40 -11.95
C LYS A 219 -10.24 -5.84 -10.94
N PHE A 220 -9.93 -6.76 -10.03
CA PHE A 220 -10.86 -7.21 -9.00
C PHE A 220 -11.27 -6.06 -8.06
N VAL A 221 -10.39 -5.07 -7.85
CA VAL A 221 -10.62 -3.93 -6.95
C VAL A 221 -11.88 -3.17 -7.38
N TYR A 222 -12.08 -2.96 -8.68
CA TYR A 222 -13.25 -2.24 -9.22
C TYR A 222 -14.58 -2.97 -8.96
N SER A 223 -14.55 -4.26 -8.61
CA SER A 223 -15.76 -5.03 -8.27
C SER A 223 -16.21 -4.79 -6.82
N LEU A 224 -15.37 -4.21 -5.96
CA LEU A 224 -15.61 -4.05 -4.52
C LEU A 224 -16.40 -2.78 -4.22
N LYS A 225 -17.70 -2.76 -4.56
CA LYS A 225 -18.56 -1.55 -4.47
C LYS A 225 -18.78 -1.00 -3.06
N ASN A 226 -18.39 -1.75 -2.02
CA ASN A 226 -18.46 -1.32 -0.63
C ASN A 226 -17.17 -0.68 -0.10
N LEU A 227 -16.12 -0.63 -0.93
CA LEU A 227 -14.82 -0.11 -0.51
C LEU A 227 -14.89 1.38 -0.19
N ASP A 228 -14.50 1.74 1.04
CA ASP A 228 -14.27 3.11 1.50
C ASP A 228 -12.76 3.44 1.59
N THR A 229 -11.91 2.43 1.75
CA THR A 229 -10.46 2.60 1.90
C THR A 229 -9.70 1.70 0.93
N LEU A 230 -8.89 2.31 0.06
CA LEU A 230 -7.95 1.63 -0.83
C LEU A 230 -6.54 2.18 -0.61
N VAL A 231 -5.62 1.28 -0.26
CA VAL A 231 -4.20 1.61 -0.04
C VAL A 231 -3.35 0.61 -0.82
N LEU A 232 -2.59 1.09 -1.83
CA LEU A 232 -1.76 0.25 -2.70
C LEU A 232 -0.33 0.82 -2.79
N ASN A 233 0.35 0.94 -1.66
CA ASN A 233 1.57 1.75 -1.58
C ASN A 233 2.83 0.90 -1.78
N GLY A 234 3.88 1.50 -2.35
CA GLY A 234 5.20 0.86 -2.44
C GLY A 234 5.33 -0.23 -3.52
N HIS A 235 4.44 -0.25 -4.51
CA HIS A 235 4.49 -1.18 -5.65
C HIS A 235 5.08 -0.50 -6.90
N LEU A 236 4.81 -1.06 -8.08
CA LEU A 236 5.23 -0.57 -9.40
C LEU A 236 4.04 -0.05 -10.21
N ILE A 237 2.96 0.39 -9.55
CA ILE A 237 1.75 0.86 -10.23
C ILE A 237 2.12 2.09 -11.07
N SER A 238 1.80 2.04 -12.37
CA SER A 238 2.22 3.06 -13.34
C SER A 238 1.10 3.98 -13.80
N ASN A 239 -0.16 3.60 -13.58
CA ASN A 239 -1.34 4.29 -14.09
C ASN A 239 -2.42 4.55 -13.03
N ILE A 240 -3.26 5.55 -13.29
CA ILE A 240 -4.48 5.86 -12.52
C ILE A 240 -5.68 5.62 -13.44
N PRO A 241 -6.34 4.46 -13.37
CA PRO A 241 -7.40 4.08 -14.31
C PRO A 241 -8.75 4.75 -14.01
N ASP A 242 -9.53 5.03 -15.07
CA ASP A 242 -10.89 5.60 -15.00
C ASP A 242 -11.84 4.72 -14.16
N GLU A 243 -11.62 3.40 -14.12
CA GLU A 243 -12.44 2.42 -13.41
C GLU A 243 -12.45 2.61 -11.89
N LEU A 244 -11.46 3.30 -11.31
CA LEU A 244 -11.49 3.71 -9.90
C LEU A 244 -12.73 4.55 -9.58
N SER A 245 -13.23 5.33 -10.54
CA SER A 245 -14.45 6.13 -10.40
C SER A 245 -15.70 5.29 -10.10
N THR A 246 -15.65 3.97 -10.30
CA THR A 246 -16.76 3.07 -10.01
C THR A 246 -16.90 2.74 -8.52
N LEU A 247 -15.93 3.11 -7.68
CA LEU A 247 -15.91 2.88 -6.23
C LEU A 247 -16.60 4.04 -5.48
N LYS A 248 -17.90 4.23 -5.69
CA LYS A 248 -18.65 5.40 -5.20
C LYS A 248 -18.67 5.61 -3.68
N LYS A 249 -18.19 4.64 -2.89
CA LYS A 249 -18.07 4.75 -1.43
C LYS A 249 -16.66 5.14 -0.96
N LEU A 250 -15.70 5.28 -1.87
CA LEU A 250 -14.31 5.55 -1.54
C LEU A 250 -14.15 6.91 -0.84
N GLU A 251 -13.54 6.87 0.34
CA GLU A 251 -13.21 8.00 1.20
C GLU A 251 -11.69 8.21 1.25
N TRP A 252 -10.92 7.12 1.19
CA TRP A 252 -9.46 7.13 1.30
C TRP A 252 -8.81 6.41 0.13
N LEU A 253 -8.05 7.14 -0.69
CA LEU A 253 -7.25 6.60 -1.79
C LEU A 253 -5.76 6.91 -1.58
N ASP A 254 -4.96 5.89 -1.35
CA ASP A 254 -3.52 6.02 -1.17
C ASP A 254 -2.78 5.16 -2.22
N LEU A 255 -2.04 5.84 -3.09
CA LEU A 255 -1.17 5.26 -4.11
C LEU A 255 0.27 5.79 -3.97
N HIS A 256 0.70 6.18 -2.76
CA HIS A 256 2.03 6.74 -2.57
C HIS A 256 3.15 5.73 -2.84
N LYS A 257 4.33 6.24 -3.22
CA LYS A 257 5.55 5.44 -3.50
C LYS A 257 5.33 4.34 -4.54
N ASN A 258 4.58 4.63 -5.61
CA ASN A 258 4.48 3.77 -6.78
C ASN A 258 5.38 4.29 -7.92
N GLN A 259 5.07 3.91 -9.17
CA GLN A 259 5.74 4.36 -10.38
C GLN A 259 4.77 5.13 -11.30
N ILE A 260 3.80 5.85 -10.72
CA ILE A 260 2.75 6.50 -11.52
C ILE A 260 3.40 7.54 -12.43
N TYR A 261 3.13 7.39 -13.73
CA TYR A 261 3.49 8.29 -14.81
C TYR A 261 2.24 8.55 -15.66
N ASP A 262 1.23 9.17 -15.06
CA ASP A 262 -0.11 9.23 -15.64
C ASP A 262 -0.84 10.51 -15.25
N GLU A 263 -1.92 10.78 -15.98
CA GLU A 263 -2.83 11.86 -15.66
C GLU A 263 -3.85 11.42 -14.60
N ILE A 264 -4.24 12.36 -13.72
CA ILE A 264 -5.40 12.16 -12.85
C ILE A 264 -6.67 12.16 -13.72
N PRO A 265 -7.43 11.05 -13.80
CA PRO A 265 -8.61 11.02 -14.65
C PRO A 265 -9.73 11.90 -14.11
N GLU A 266 -10.39 12.66 -14.99
CA GLU A 266 -11.52 13.52 -14.62
C GLU A 266 -12.66 12.74 -13.96
N SER A 267 -12.82 11.45 -14.32
CA SER A 267 -13.83 10.55 -13.75
C SER A 267 -13.70 10.39 -12.23
N LEU A 268 -12.52 10.59 -11.64
CA LEU A 268 -12.31 10.53 -10.19
C LEU A 268 -13.06 11.64 -9.44
N ASN A 269 -13.41 12.75 -10.09
CA ASN A 269 -14.25 13.79 -9.48
C ASN A 269 -15.65 13.28 -9.11
N SER A 270 -16.08 12.14 -9.67
CA SER A 270 -17.35 11.50 -9.31
C SER A 270 -17.31 10.75 -7.97
N LEU A 271 -16.14 10.62 -7.33
CA LEU A 271 -15.94 10.04 -6.01
C LEU A 271 -16.24 11.08 -4.92
N THR A 272 -17.51 11.46 -4.81
CA THR A 272 -17.98 12.57 -3.96
C THR A 272 -17.77 12.40 -2.45
N LYS A 273 -17.32 11.21 -2.01
CA LYS A 273 -17.00 10.90 -0.62
C LYS A 273 -15.51 10.99 -0.29
N LEU A 274 -14.62 11.16 -1.27
CA LEU A 274 -13.18 11.25 -1.01
C LEU A 274 -12.87 12.39 -0.05
N THR A 275 -12.16 12.05 1.02
CA THR A 275 -11.59 12.99 2.00
C THR A 275 -10.07 12.97 2.01
N PHE A 276 -9.46 11.86 1.57
CA PHE A 276 -8.02 11.67 1.53
C PHE A 276 -7.56 11.14 0.17
N ILE A 277 -6.55 11.80 -0.41
CA ILE A 277 -5.78 11.26 -1.53
C ILE A 277 -4.28 11.42 -1.30
N ASP A 278 -3.49 10.39 -1.61
CA ASP A 278 -2.04 10.47 -1.57
C ASP A 278 -1.44 9.87 -2.83
N PHE A 279 -0.82 10.73 -3.64
CA PHE A 279 -0.06 10.35 -4.83
C PHE A 279 1.43 10.71 -4.71
N ASP A 280 1.93 10.94 -3.49
CA ASP A 280 3.31 11.36 -3.29
C ASP A 280 4.32 10.29 -3.72
N ASN A 281 5.53 10.75 -4.05
CA ASN A 281 6.67 9.90 -4.39
C ASN A 281 6.41 8.95 -5.56
N ASN A 282 5.65 9.42 -6.55
CA ASN A 282 5.49 8.79 -7.86
C ASN A 282 6.44 9.42 -8.90
N ILE A 283 6.50 8.88 -10.12
CA ILE A 283 7.40 9.39 -11.17
C ILE A 283 6.93 10.75 -11.69
N GLU A 284 5.66 10.87 -12.08
CA GLU A 284 5.03 12.12 -12.49
C GLU A 284 3.51 11.96 -12.51
N VAL A 285 2.80 12.75 -11.70
CA VAL A 285 1.34 12.81 -11.74
C VAL A 285 0.92 14.09 -12.42
N ARG A 286 0.19 13.95 -13.52
CA ARG A 286 -0.15 15.05 -14.45
C ARG A 286 -1.63 15.42 -14.35
N GLY A 287 -1.97 16.57 -14.93
CA GLY A 287 -3.36 16.98 -15.13
C GLY A 287 -3.89 17.85 -14.00
N ARG A 288 -5.22 17.86 -13.88
CA ARG A 288 -5.94 18.75 -12.98
C ARG A 288 -6.10 18.09 -11.60
N THR A 289 -5.84 18.83 -10.52
CA THR A 289 -6.20 18.36 -9.17
C THR A 289 -7.70 18.10 -9.08
N LEU A 290 -8.07 17.16 -8.20
CA LEU A 290 -9.48 16.83 -7.99
C LEU A 290 -10.27 18.05 -7.47
N THR A 291 -11.54 18.09 -7.85
CA THR A 291 -12.51 19.14 -7.51
C THR A 291 -13.52 18.67 -6.46
N VAL A 292 -13.29 17.51 -5.85
CA VAL A 292 -14.15 16.96 -4.78
C VAL A 292 -14.22 17.96 -3.63
N ASN A 293 -15.43 18.24 -3.14
CA ASN A 293 -15.64 19.28 -2.12
C ASN A 293 -15.25 18.85 -0.71
N LYS A 294 -15.25 17.54 -0.44
CA LYS A 294 -14.93 16.96 0.87
C LYS A 294 -13.45 16.61 1.05
N LEU A 295 -12.60 16.99 0.09
CA LEU A 295 -11.19 16.62 0.10
C LEU A 295 -10.44 17.42 1.17
N ASP A 296 -10.18 16.77 2.30
CA ASP A 296 -9.55 17.37 3.48
C ASP A 296 -8.02 17.25 3.43
N GLU A 297 -7.52 16.10 2.95
CA GLU A 297 -6.10 15.79 2.83
C GLU A 297 -5.76 15.39 1.39
N CYS A 298 -4.74 16.02 0.82
CA CYS A 298 -4.28 15.71 -0.52
C CYS A 298 -2.79 15.95 -0.69
N TYR A 299 -2.10 14.97 -1.30
CA TYR A 299 -0.66 14.97 -1.45
C TYR A 299 -0.25 14.70 -2.90
N TYR A 300 0.54 15.61 -3.48
CA TYR A 300 0.93 15.64 -4.90
C TYR A 300 2.39 16.09 -5.12
N TYR A 301 3.34 15.55 -4.37
CA TYR A 301 4.74 15.95 -4.45
C TYR A 301 5.69 14.76 -4.24
N LYS A 302 6.98 14.98 -4.48
CA LYS A 302 8.02 13.96 -4.33
C LYS A 302 8.99 14.39 -3.25
N PHE A 303 9.35 13.49 -2.34
CA PHE A 303 10.46 13.70 -1.43
C PHE A 303 11.74 13.16 -2.05
N HIS A 304 12.77 14.00 -2.07
CA HIS A 304 14.13 13.57 -2.37
C HIS A 304 14.84 13.08 -1.11
N ASN A 305 14.58 13.76 0.01
CA ASN A 305 15.06 13.39 1.34
C ASN A 305 14.14 14.01 2.41
N SER A 306 14.51 13.90 3.70
CA SER A 306 13.71 14.42 4.81
C SER A 306 13.54 15.94 4.84
N THR A 307 14.32 16.69 4.05
CA THR A 307 14.35 18.17 4.05
C THR A 307 14.02 18.80 2.70
N TYR A 308 14.02 18.03 1.61
CA TYR A 308 13.80 18.53 0.26
C TYR A 308 12.71 17.73 -0.45
N PHE A 309 11.73 18.46 -0.97
CA PHE A 309 10.65 17.93 -1.80
C PHE A 309 10.51 18.78 -3.07
N GLU A 310 9.97 18.18 -4.12
CA GLU A 310 9.64 18.83 -5.38
C GLU A 310 8.17 18.59 -5.76
N TYR A 311 7.59 19.54 -6.48
CA TYR A 311 6.26 19.40 -7.07
C TYR A 311 6.33 18.59 -8.37
N PHE A 312 5.22 17.96 -8.75
CA PHE A 312 5.06 17.50 -10.13
C PHE A 312 5.01 18.72 -11.08
N ASP A 313 5.72 18.65 -12.19
CA ASP A 313 5.84 19.79 -13.13
C ASP A 313 4.55 20.05 -13.90
N ASN A 314 3.78 18.97 -14.13
CA ASN A 314 2.63 18.95 -15.03
C ASN A 314 1.29 18.77 -14.31
N ILE A 315 1.24 19.11 -13.01
CA ILE A 315 -0.01 19.23 -12.25
C ILE A 315 -0.40 20.69 -12.02
N CYS A 316 -1.70 20.97 -12.02
CA CYS A 316 -2.23 22.29 -11.68
C CYS A 316 -3.44 22.21 -10.76
N ILE A 317 -3.60 23.26 -9.95
CA ILE A 317 -4.74 23.43 -9.04
C ILE A 317 -5.96 23.94 -9.82
N THR A 318 -7.04 23.15 -9.82
CA THR A 318 -8.31 23.50 -10.50
C THR A 318 -9.13 24.52 -9.72
N LYS A 319 -9.13 24.42 -8.40
CA LYS A 319 -9.78 25.33 -7.46
C LYS A 319 -8.94 25.39 -6.18
N PRO A 320 -8.98 26.46 -5.37
CA PRO A 320 -8.33 26.44 -4.06
C PRO A 320 -8.72 25.19 -3.26
N LEU A 321 -7.71 24.46 -2.79
CA LEU A 321 -7.86 23.28 -1.94
C LEU A 321 -7.12 23.56 -0.63
N ASP A 322 -7.78 23.36 0.51
CA ASP A 322 -7.18 23.64 1.82
C ASP A 322 -5.93 22.79 2.08
N CYS A 323 -5.92 21.54 1.61
CA CYS A 323 -4.75 20.66 1.67
C CYS A 323 -3.55 21.14 0.84
N LEU A 324 -3.75 22.06 -0.12
CA LEU A 324 -2.66 22.62 -0.95
C LEU A 324 -2.38 24.11 -0.68
N LYS A 325 -3.02 24.72 0.32
CA LYS A 325 -2.95 26.17 0.55
C LYS A 325 -1.53 26.68 0.88
N ASP A 326 -0.73 25.83 1.51
CA ASP A 326 0.64 26.14 1.93
C ASP A 326 1.68 25.80 0.84
N TYR A 327 1.23 25.32 -0.32
CA TYR A 327 2.07 24.85 -1.42
C TYR A 327 1.92 25.73 -2.67
N ASN A 328 3.05 25.98 -3.34
CA ASN A 328 3.13 26.90 -4.48
C ASN A 328 2.84 26.21 -5.83
N TYR A 329 1.67 25.60 -5.97
CA TYR A 329 1.25 25.02 -7.25
C TYR A 329 0.72 26.07 -8.23
N LYS A 330 0.93 25.83 -9.53
CA LYS A 330 0.33 26.63 -10.61
C LYS A 330 -1.19 26.40 -10.65
N ARG A 331 -1.97 27.46 -10.88
CA ARG A 331 -3.40 27.32 -11.18
C ARG A 331 -3.59 26.84 -12.62
N CYS A 332 -4.59 25.99 -12.83
CA CYS A 332 -4.97 25.57 -14.17
C CYS A 332 -5.40 26.80 -14.99
N SER A 333 -4.90 26.92 -16.21
CA SER A 333 -5.25 28.02 -17.12
C SER A 333 -5.81 27.44 -18.41
N ASP A 334 -7.08 27.77 -18.69
CA ASP A 334 -7.72 27.48 -19.97
C ASP A 334 -7.60 28.65 -20.97
N LYS A 335 -6.65 29.58 -20.75
CA LYS A 335 -6.41 30.70 -21.67
C LYS A 335 -5.88 30.19 -23.03
N ASN A 336 -6.40 30.75 -24.12
CA ASN A 336 -6.09 30.35 -25.50
C ASN A 336 -6.37 28.86 -25.81
N VAL A 337 -7.24 28.21 -25.00
CA VAL A 337 -7.66 26.83 -25.24
C VAL A 337 -8.73 26.79 -26.32
N ASN A 338 -8.49 25.98 -27.35
CA ASN A 338 -9.46 25.76 -28.41
C ASN A 338 -10.33 24.54 -28.10
N LYS A 339 -11.63 24.81 -27.93
CA LYS A 339 -12.64 23.80 -27.56
C LYS A 339 -13.10 22.93 -28.72
N ASN A 340 -12.67 23.22 -29.95
CA ASN A 340 -13.03 22.44 -31.13
C ASN A 340 -12.10 21.23 -31.34
N GLY A 341 -11.27 20.90 -30.34
CA GLY A 341 -10.35 19.75 -30.36
C GLY A 341 -9.14 19.91 -31.28
N LYS A 342 -8.89 21.12 -31.80
CA LYS A 342 -7.73 21.46 -32.62
C LYS A 342 -6.73 22.30 -31.83
N CYS A 343 -5.45 22.19 -32.17
CA CYS A 343 -4.35 22.91 -31.52
C CYS A 343 -3.22 23.21 -32.50
N GLY A 344 -2.22 23.96 -32.02
CA GLY A 344 -1.07 24.40 -32.79
C GLY A 344 -1.08 25.91 -33.02
N LYS A 345 -0.06 26.41 -33.74
CA LYS A 345 0.21 27.85 -33.93
C LYS A 345 -1.02 28.73 -34.24
N ASN A 346 -1.92 28.23 -35.08
CA ASN A 346 -3.12 28.97 -35.53
C ASN A 346 -4.39 28.61 -34.74
N ASN A 347 -4.36 27.51 -33.98
CA ASN A 347 -5.52 26.96 -33.30
C ASN A 347 -5.41 27.10 -31.77
N GLY A 348 -4.29 27.58 -31.22
CA GLY A 348 -4.11 27.71 -29.78
C GLY A 348 -3.76 26.39 -29.09
N ASN A 349 -4.00 26.35 -27.79
CA ASN A 349 -3.58 25.26 -26.91
C ASN A 349 -4.69 24.23 -26.72
N CYS A 350 -4.28 23.02 -26.38
CA CYS A 350 -5.17 22.02 -25.86
C CYS A 350 -5.64 22.34 -24.44
N PRO A 351 -6.84 21.87 -24.06
CA PRO A 351 -7.27 21.90 -22.67
C PRO A 351 -6.20 21.28 -21.77
N TYR A 352 -6.06 21.78 -20.55
CA TYR A 352 -5.10 21.22 -19.59
C TYR A 352 -5.35 19.70 -19.40
N GLY A 353 -4.28 18.90 -19.43
CA GLY A 353 -4.38 17.43 -19.44
C GLY A 353 -4.48 16.81 -20.84
N GLN A 354 -4.54 17.63 -21.89
CA GLN A 354 -4.47 17.15 -23.27
C GLN A 354 -3.18 17.61 -23.94
N CYS A 355 -2.63 16.75 -24.77
CA CYS A 355 -1.46 17.05 -25.58
C CYS A 355 -1.89 17.43 -27.00
N CYS A 356 -1.08 18.24 -27.67
CA CYS A 356 -1.31 18.59 -29.06
C CYS A 356 -0.53 17.63 -29.96
N ASN A 357 -1.19 16.68 -30.60
CA ASN A 357 -0.48 15.69 -31.42
C ASN A 357 0.10 16.30 -32.72
N LYS A 358 0.88 15.52 -33.47
CA LYS A 358 1.50 15.94 -34.74
C LYS A 358 0.52 16.47 -35.79
N ASN A 359 -0.75 16.09 -35.72
CA ASN A 359 -1.81 16.49 -36.64
C ASN A 359 -2.56 17.75 -36.16
N GLY A 360 -2.15 18.36 -35.04
CA GLY A 360 -2.82 19.52 -34.47
C GLY A 360 -4.18 19.18 -33.86
N GLN A 361 -4.32 17.98 -33.30
CA GLN A 361 -5.51 17.56 -32.55
C GLN A 361 -5.18 17.38 -31.08
N CYS A 362 -6.12 17.80 -30.23
CA CYS A 362 -6.04 17.57 -28.81
C CYS A 362 -6.46 16.15 -28.47
N VAL A 363 -5.58 15.43 -27.78
CA VAL A 363 -5.81 14.06 -27.31
C VAL A 363 -5.42 13.96 -25.84
N LYS A 364 -5.97 12.99 -25.11
CA LYS A 364 -5.65 12.76 -23.70
C LYS A 364 -4.15 12.54 -23.52
N SER A 365 -3.56 13.11 -22.47
CA SER A 365 -2.10 13.13 -22.24
C SER A 365 -1.45 11.75 -22.00
N ASN A 366 -2.27 10.71 -21.81
CA ASN A 366 -1.85 9.31 -21.70
C ASN A 366 -1.80 8.57 -23.05
N SER A 367 -2.12 9.24 -24.16
CA SER A 367 -1.98 8.68 -25.50
C SER A 367 -0.50 8.60 -25.93
N ASP A 368 -0.11 7.53 -26.63
CA ASP A 368 1.19 7.43 -27.29
C ASP A 368 1.43 8.54 -28.34
N LEU A 369 0.40 9.30 -28.71
CA LEU A 369 0.54 10.47 -29.58
C LEU A 369 1.09 11.70 -28.84
N CYS A 370 1.25 11.62 -27.52
CA CYS A 370 1.72 12.72 -26.67
C CYS A 370 3.23 12.76 -26.48
N TYR A 371 3.98 11.77 -26.96
CA TYR A 371 5.44 11.80 -26.94
C TYR A 371 5.98 12.83 -27.94
N VAL A 372 6.95 13.63 -27.51
CA VAL A 372 7.68 14.56 -28.39
C VAL A 372 8.32 13.81 -29.56
N THR A 373 8.85 12.60 -29.32
CA THR A 373 9.39 11.71 -30.38
C THR A 373 8.35 11.30 -31.42
N LYS A 374 7.06 11.38 -31.09
CA LYS A 374 5.92 11.10 -31.99
C LYS A 374 5.34 12.37 -32.62
N GLY A 375 5.99 13.52 -32.41
CA GLY A 375 5.63 14.81 -32.99
C GLY A 375 4.61 15.58 -32.16
N CYS A 376 4.49 15.31 -30.85
CA CYS A 376 3.69 16.15 -29.97
C CYS A 376 4.24 17.58 -29.95
N GLN A 377 3.36 18.56 -30.12
CA GLN A 377 3.72 19.97 -30.20
C GLN A 377 3.79 20.56 -28.79
N PHE A 378 4.99 20.53 -28.19
CA PHE A 378 5.26 20.86 -26.78
C PHE A 378 4.72 22.23 -26.31
N GLN A 379 4.66 23.21 -27.20
CA GLN A 379 4.17 24.56 -26.90
C GLN A 379 2.65 24.66 -26.78
N TYR A 380 1.91 23.68 -27.29
CA TYR A 380 0.45 23.75 -27.47
C TYR A 380 -0.33 22.70 -26.66
N GLY A 381 0.33 21.93 -25.79
CA GLY A 381 -0.34 20.96 -24.92
C GLY A 381 0.63 20.24 -23.99
N SER A 382 0.09 19.39 -23.12
CA SER A 382 0.85 18.59 -22.14
C SER A 382 1.54 17.39 -22.78
N CYS A 383 2.61 17.64 -23.53
CA CYS A 383 3.42 16.59 -24.16
C CYS A 383 4.34 15.88 -23.13
N VAL A 384 4.68 14.63 -23.44
CA VAL A 384 5.75 13.86 -22.77
C VAL A 384 7.06 14.19 -23.46
N ASP A 385 7.99 14.81 -22.73
CA ASP A 385 9.30 15.14 -23.26
C ASP A 385 10.21 13.90 -23.39
N GLU A 386 11.31 14.04 -24.12
CA GLU A 386 12.22 12.91 -24.40
C GLU A 386 12.90 12.38 -23.13
N CYS A 387 13.14 13.21 -22.11
CA CYS A 387 13.70 12.76 -20.83
C CYS A 387 12.71 11.90 -20.06
N GLN A 388 11.46 12.36 -19.96
CA GLN A 388 10.36 11.61 -19.38
C GLN A 388 10.12 10.28 -20.12
N GLU A 389 10.20 10.29 -21.45
CA GLU A 389 10.10 9.07 -22.27
C GLU A 389 11.23 8.08 -21.96
N ILE A 390 12.48 8.54 -21.88
CA ILE A 390 13.63 7.72 -21.48
C ILE A 390 13.42 7.14 -20.08
N TYR A 391 12.98 7.95 -19.11
CA TYR A 391 12.70 7.48 -17.76
C TYR A 391 11.61 6.41 -17.75
N TYR A 392 10.54 6.58 -18.53
CA TYR A 392 9.50 5.56 -18.66
C TYR A 392 10.05 4.25 -19.25
N TYR A 393 10.87 4.32 -20.31
CA TYR A 393 11.52 3.14 -20.90
C TYR A 393 12.45 2.42 -19.93
N LEU A 394 13.23 3.14 -19.13
CA LEU A 394 14.14 2.56 -18.14
C LEU A 394 13.38 1.87 -17.00
N ASN A 395 12.29 2.48 -16.52
CA ASN A 395 11.46 1.90 -15.47
C ASN A 395 10.71 0.65 -15.94
N LYS A 396 10.16 0.66 -17.16
CA LYS A 396 9.44 -0.49 -17.72
C LYS A 396 10.34 -1.73 -17.89
N ASN A 397 11.64 -1.53 -18.12
CA ASN A 397 12.60 -2.62 -18.33
C ASN A 397 13.31 -3.08 -17.06
N ASN A 398 12.81 -2.73 -15.87
CA ASN A 398 13.41 -3.10 -14.58
C ASN A 398 14.92 -2.77 -14.51
N ALA A 399 15.31 -1.58 -15.01
CA ALA A 399 16.68 -1.11 -14.81
C ALA A 399 16.96 -1.05 -13.29
N LYS A 400 17.76 -2.01 -12.82
CA LYS A 400 18.18 -2.13 -11.41
C LYS A 400 18.95 -0.87 -11.06
N SER A 401 18.32 0.01 -10.30
CA SER A 401 18.77 1.38 -10.02
C SER A 401 18.85 2.24 -11.28
N MET A 402 18.10 3.34 -11.31
CA MET A 402 18.40 4.40 -12.25
C MET A 402 19.75 5.00 -11.84
N PRO A 403 20.76 5.06 -12.72
CA PRO A 403 21.82 6.03 -12.52
C PRO A 403 21.18 7.43 -12.47
N ASP A 404 21.82 8.38 -11.77
CA ASP A 404 21.47 9.81 -11.86
C ASP A 404 21.66 10.28 -13.31
N VAL A 405 20.72 9.95 -14.19
CA VAL A 405 20.72 10.44 -15.57
C VAL A 405 20.26 11.88 -15.48
N GLN A 406 21.21 12.82 -15.53
CA GLN A 406 20.90 14.22 -15.71
C GLN A 406 20.42 14.44 -17.14
N CYS A 407 19.11 14.39 -17.34
CA CYS A 407 18.49 14.65 -18.63
C CYS A 407 17.90 16.06 -18.64
N ASN A 408 18.36 16.91 -19.55
CA ASN A 408 17.83 18.25 -19.77
C ASN A 408 17.04 18.28 -21.08
N ILE A 409 16.08 19.18 -21.19
CA ILE A 409 15.29 19.38 -22.41
C ILE A 409 15.43 20.81 -22.94
N ASN A 410 15.29 20.97 -24.26
CA ASN A 410 15.13 22.29 -24.88
C ASN A 410 13.65 22.75 -24.84
N SER A 411 13.36 23.91 -25.42
CA SER A 411 12.00 24.48 -25.47
C SER A 411 10.99 23.68 -26.30
N GLU A 412 11.44 22.65 -27.03
CA GLU A 412 10.58 21.73 -27.78
C GLU A 412 10.38 20.39 -27.05
N GLY A 413 10.94 20.23 -25.83
CA GLY A 413 10.88 18.97 -25.09
C GLY A 413 11.82 17.89 -25.62
N LYS A 414 12.81 18.25 -26.44
CA LYS A 414 13.85 17.32 -26.91
C LYS A 414 15.02 17.28 -25.94
N ALA A 415 15.54 16.08 -25.69
CA ALA A 415 16.67 15.86 -24.81
C ALA A 415 17.92 16.54 -25.38
N VAL A 416 18.62 17.28 -24.52
CA VAL A 416 19.91 17.89 -24.82
C VAL A 416 20.94 17.29 -23.87
N SER A 417 22.07 16.82 -24.41
CA SER A 417 23.12 16.26 -23.57
C SER A 417 23.75 17.35 -22.69
N LYS A 418 24.07 16.98 -21.44
CA LYS A 418 25.30 17.43 -20.80
C LYS A 418 26.25 16.24 -20.84
N ASN A 419 27.50 16.52 -21.26
CA ASN A 419 28.59 15.57 -21.47
C ASN A 419 28.63 14.39 -20.50
#